data_AF-A0A363U6K5-F1
#
_entry.id   AF-A0A363U6K5-F1
#
_cell.length_a   1.000
_cell.length_b   1.000
_cell.length_c   1.000
_cell.angle_alpha   90.00
_cell.angle_beta   90.00
_cell.angle_gamma   90.00
#
_symmetry.space_group_name_H-M   'P 1'
#
loop_
_entity.id
_entity.type
_entity.pdbx_description
1 polymer ?
#
loop_
_entity_poly.entity_id
_entity_poly.type
_entity_poly.pdbx_seq_one_letter_code
_entity_poly.pdbx_strand_id
1 'polypeptide(L)'
;MAEKQILTPEDISKIVEGLNPIDWVQMELLAKLPPGQRILPTLNATLMVRAGLRSAFTKKFPELSKSEINMMILKYLTPVRMEKHGSI
;
A
#
# COMPACT_ATOMS: atom_id res chain seq x y z
N MET A 1 14.21 -11.82 -20.40
CA MET A 1 14.56 -12.62 -19.21
C MET A 1 15.14 -11.64 -18.21
N ALA A 2 14.50 -11.42 -17.06
CA ALA A 2 15.07 -10.52 -16.06
C ALA A 2 16.30 -11.21 -15.45
N GLU A 3 17.47 -10.59 -15.54
CA GLU A 3 18.68 -11.07 -14.87
C GLU A 3 18.41 -11.08 -13.36
N LYS A 4 18.63 -12.24 -12.75
CA LYS A 4 18.44 -12.42 -11.32
C LYS A 4 19.63 -11.79 -10.61
N GLN A 5 19.46 -10.56 -10.12
CA GLN A 5 20.50 -9.86 -9.39
C GLN A 5 20.90 -10.69 -8.15
N ILE A 6 22.19 -11.01 -8.06
CA ILE A 6 22.76 -11.67 -6.88
C ILE A 6 23.08 -10.57 -5.88
N LEU A 7 22.43 -10.62 -4.71
CA LEU A 7 22.63 -9.64 -3.64
C LEU A 7 23.79 -10.09 -2.74
N THR A 8 24.66 -9.15 -2.38
CA THR A 8 25.71 -9.39 -1.37
C THR A 8 25.12 -9.36 0.05
N PRO A 9 25.79 -9.92 1.06
CA PRO A 9 25.36 -9.81 2.45
C PRO A 9 25.15 -8.36 2.91
N GLU A 10 25.98 -7.43 2.44
CA GLU A 10 25.86 -5.99 2.71
C GLU A 10 24.61 -5.38 2.07
N ASP A 11 24.24 -5.81 0.86
CA ASP A 11 22.99 -5.39 0.21
C ASP A 11 21.76 -5.90 0.98
N ILE A 12 21.83 -7.13 1.48
CA ILE A 12 20.79 -7.73 2.32
C ILE A 12 20.66 -6.94 3.63
N SER A 13 21.78 -6.62 4.31
CA SER A 13 21.75 -5.85 5.57
C SER A 13 21.04 -4.51 5.41
N LYS A 14 21.33 -3.76 4.33
CA LYS A 14 20.69 -2.46 4.07
C LYS A 14 19.19 -2.54 3.83
N ILE A 15 18.71 -3.62 3.20
CA ILE A 15 17.27 -3.86 3.02
C ILE A 15 16.60 -4.15 4.37
N VAL A 16 17.30 -4.89 5.23
CA VAL A 16 16.84 -5.38 6.53
C VAL A 16 16.82 -4.29 7.60
N GLU A 17 17.80 -3.38 7.59
CA GLU A 17 17.94 -2.28 8.56
C GLU A 17 16.75 -1.32 8.58
N GLY A 18 16.01 -1.20 7.47
CA GLY A 18 14.84 -0.33 7.37
C GLY A 18 13.51 -0.96 7.80
N LEU A 19 13.48 -2.25 8.16
CA LEU A 19 12.26 -2.97 8.50
C LEU A 19 12.01 -2.94 10.00
N ASN A 20 10.83 -2.47 10.41
CA ASN A 20 10.42 -2.56 11.80
C ASN A 20 10.18 -4.04 12.18
N PRO A 21 10.27 -4.40 13.47
CA PRO A 21 9.98 -5.76 13.94
C PRO A 21 8.62 -6.33 13.47
N ILE A 22 7.62 -5.47 13.27
CA ILE A 22 6.30 -5.86 12.76
C ILE A 22 6.37 -6.31 11.30
N ASP A 23 7.22 -5.66 10.49
CA ASP A 23 7.39 -5.98 9.08
C ASP A 23 8.00 -7.38 8.90
N TRP A 24 8.85 -7.82 9.82
CA TRP A 24 9.43 -9.17 9.86
C TRP A 24 8.38 -10.26 10.01
N VAL A 25 7.46 -10.09 10.97
CA VAL A 25 6.37 -11.05 11.21
C VAL A 25 5.46 -11.13 9.98
N GLN A 26 5.13 -9.98 9.39
CA GLN A 26 4.32 -9.94 8.18
C GLN A 26 5.01 -10.65 7.00
N MET A 27 6.32 -10.46 6.83
CA MET A 27 7.10 -11.14 5.79
C MET A 27 7.15 -12.65 6.01
N GLU A 28 7.30 -13.11 7.24
CA GLU A 28 7.29 -14.55 7.56
C GLU A 28 5.92 -15.18 7.24
N LEU A 29 4.83 -14.49 7.58
CA LEU A 29 3.47 -14.95 7.28
C LEU A 29 3.20 -14.98 5.76
N LEU A 30 3.66 -13.97 5.02
CA LEU A 30 3.54 -13.92 3.56
C LEU A 30 4.39 -15.01 2.88
N ALA A 31 5.58 -15.31 3.41
CA ALA A 31 6.45 -16.35 2.87
C ALA A 31 5.80 -17.74 2.90
N LYS A 32 4.96 -18.01 3.92
CA LYS A 32 4.19 -19.26 4.08
C LYS A 32 3.06 -19.42 3.04
N LEU A 33 2.68 -18.35 2.35
CA LEU A 33 1.66 -18.40 1.30
C LEU A 33 2.26 -18.72 -0.08
N PRO A 34 1.52 -19.45 -0.95
CA PRO A 34 1.87 -19.60 -2.36
C PRO A 34 2.07 -18.23 -3.04
N PRO A 35 3.02 -18.07 -3.98
CA PRO A 35 3.33 -16.77 -4.59
C PRO A 35 2.10 -16.02 -5.12
N GLY A 36 1.18 -16.71 -5.79
CA GLY A 36 -0.06 -16.11 -6.32
C GLY A 36 -1.06 -15.65 -5.26
N GLN A 37 -0.93 -16.10 -4.01
CA GLN A 37 -1.83 -15.74 -2.91
C GLN A 37 -1.26 -14.63 -2.01
N ARG A 38 0.03 -14.29 -2.14
CA ARG A 38 0.68 -13.26 -1.32
C ARG A 38 0.08 -11.87 -1.50
N ILE A 39 -0.63 -11.62 -2.60
CA ILE A 39 -1.33 -10.35 -2.85
C ILE A 39 -2.66 -10.22 -2.09
N LEU A 40 -3.27 -11.33 -1.68
CA LEU A 40 -4.60 -11.35 -1.08
C LEU A 40 -4.68 -10.56 0.24
N PRO A 41 -3.72 -10.69 1.19
CA PRO A 41 -3.75 -9.91 2.43
C PRO A 41 -3.75 -8.40 2.17
N THR A 42 -2.93 -7.94 1.21
CA THR A 42 -2.84 -6.52 0.83
C THR A 42 -4.14 -6.03 0.19
N LEU A 43 -4.75 -6.83 -0.68
CA LEU A 43 -6.05 -6.50 -1.28
C LEU A 43 -7.15 -6.38 -0.22
N ASN A 44 -7.21 -7.33 0.72
CA ASN A 44 -8.18 -7.33 1.81
C ASN A 44 -8.01 -6.12 2.73
N ALA A 45 -6.76 -5.80 3.10
CA ALA A 45 -6.46 -4.60 3.88
C ALA A 45 -6.91 -3.32 3.16
N THR A 46 -6.67 -3.23 1.85
CA THR A 46 -7.10 -2.09 1.02
C THR A 46 -8.63 -1.96 0.99
N LEU A 47 -9.35 -3.07 0.86
CA LEU A 47 -10.82 -3.07 0.89
C LEU A 47 -11.36 -2.59 2.24
N MET A 48 -10.76 -3.04 3.34
CA MET A 48 -11.14 -2.62 4.69
C MET A 48 -10.90 -1.12 4.90
N VAL A 49 -9.74 -0.60 4.49
CA VAL A 49 -9.45 0.84 4.57
C VAL A 49 -10.47 1.64 3.76
N ARG A 50 -10.78 1.23 2.53
CA ARG A 50 -11.79 1.90 1.69
C ARG A 50 -13.18 1.86 2.31
N ALA A 51 -13.56 0.76 2.94
CA ALA A 51 -14.86 0.64 3.63
C ALA A 51 -14.93 1.57 4.86
N GLY A 52 -13.86 1.64 5.66
CA GLY A 52 -13.75 2.55 6.79
C GLY A 52 -13.85 4.02 6.37
N LEU A 53 -13.09 4.42 5.34
CA LEU A 53 -13.15 5.77 4.78
C LEU A 53 -14.53 6.11 4.24
N ARG A 54 -15.19 5.18 3.54
CA ARG A 54 -16.56 5.38 3.07
C ARG A 54 -17.53 5.63 4.21
N SER A 55 -17.49 4.80 5.25
CA SER A 55 -18.33 4.99 6.44
C SER A 55 -18.09 6.36 7.10
N ALA A 56 -16.82 6.73 7.27
CA ALA A 56 -16.44 8.00 7.88
C ALA A 56 -16.90 9.20 7.05
N PHE A 57 -16.67 9.19 5.74
CA PHE A 57 -17.05 10.31 4.87
C PHE A 57 -18.56 10.41 4.69
N THR A 58 -19.29 9.31 4.57
CA THR A 58 -20.76 9.37 4.52
C THR A 58 -21.37 9.95 5.80
N LYS A 59 -20.80 9.66 6.97
CA LYS A 59 -21.24 10.28 8.23
C LYS A 59 -20.91 11.77 8.31
N LYS A 60 -19.75 12.17 7.77
CA LYS A 60 -19.24 13.54 7.83
C LYS A 60 -19.89 14.47 6.79
N PHE A 61 -20.24 13.94 5.63
CA PHE A 61 -20.78 14.67 4.48
C PHE A 61 -22.05 13.99 3.98
N PRO A 62 -23.15 14.01 4.77
CA PRO A 62 -24.39 13.31 4.43
C PRO A 62 -25.08 13.86 3.17
N GLU A 63 -24.76 15.09 2.76
CA GLU A 63 -25.27 15.75 1.55
C GLU A 63 -24.63 15.23 0.26
N LEU A 64 -23.46 14.58 0.35
CA LEU A 64 -22.73 14.12 -0.83
C LEU A 64 -23.28 12.79 -1.36
N SER A 65 -23.30 12.68 -2.68
CA SER A 65 -23.61 11.43 -3.36
C SER A 65 -22.52 10.38 -3.14
N LYS A 66 -22.85 9.11 -3.38
CA LYS A 66 -21.88 8.01 -3.35
C LYS A 66 -20.69 8.23 -4.28
N SER A 67 -20.92 8.88 -5.43
CA SER A 67 -19.86 9.17 -6.40
C SER A 67 -18.85 10.18 -5.84
N GLU A 68 -19.35 11.27 -5.26
CA GLU A 68 -18.52 12.31 -4.63
C GLU A 68 -17.73 11.76 -3.45
N ILE A 69 -18.37 10.94 -2.60
CA ILE A 69 -17.69 10.22 -1.52
C ILE A 69 -16.56 9.32 -2.06
N ASN A 70 -16.80 8.57 -3.14
CA ASN A 70 -15.75 7.74 -3.75
C ASN A 70 -14.59 8.58 -4.29
N MET A 71 -14.87 9.75 -4.86
CA MET A 71 -13.82 10.67 -5.32
C MET A 71 -13.01 11.25 -4.16
N MET A 72 -13.63 11.52 -3.01
CA MET A 72 -12.90 11.90 -1.80
C MET A 72 -11.99 10.79 -1.29
N ILE A 73 -12.47 9.54 -1.28
CA ILE A 73 -11.65 8.38 -0.89
C ILE A 73 -10.46 8.24 -1.83
N LEU A 74 -10.69 8.37 -3.14
CA LEU A 74 -9.63 8.34 -4.14
C LEU A 74 -8.60 9.43 -3.84
N LYS A 75 -9.02 10.70 -3.76
CA LYS A 75 -8.15 11.85 -3.46
C LYS A 75 -7.35 11.66 -2.17
N TYR A 76 -7.96 11.08 -1.13
CA TYR A 76 -7.29 10.82 0.15
C TYR A 76 -6.21 9.73 0.05
N LEU A 77 -6.46 8.67 -0.71
CA LEU A 77 -5.53 7.54 -0.86
C LEU A 77 -4.49 7.75 -1.96
N THR A 78 -4.72 8.64 -2.91
CA THR A 78 -3.76 9.01 -3.95
C THR A 78 -3.26 10.43 -3.71
N PRO A 79 -2.26 10.63 -2.83
CA PRO A 79 -1.57 11.92 -2.78
C PRO A 79 -0.97 12.16 -4.17
N VAL A 80 -1.47 13.17 -4.87
CA VAL A 80 -0.91 13.61 -6.13
C VAL A 80 0.50 14.11 -5.82
N ARG A 81 1.52 13.28 -6.03
CA ARG A 81 2.89 13.76 -6.16
C ARG A 81 2.94 14.47 -7.50
N MET A 82 2.65 15.77 -7.49
CA MET A 82 3.12 16.65 -8.55
C MET A 82 4.64 16.60 -8.45
N GLU A 83 5.29 15.72 -9.22
CA GLU A 83 6.72 15.88 -9.44
C GLU A 83 6.89 17.29 -10.02
N LYS A 84 7.59 18.16 -9.30
CA LYS A 84 8.15 19.35 -9.93
C LYS A 84 9.11 18.80 -10.97
N HIS A 85 8.68 18.73 -12.22
CA HIS A 85 9.62 18.60 -13.33
C HIS A 85 10.63 19.73 -13.16
N GLY A 86 11.86 19.34 -12.80
CA GLY A 86 12.98 20.25 -12.75
C GLY A 86 13.12 20.88 -14.12
N SER A 87 13.01 22.20 -14.17
CA SER A 87 13.51 22.99 -15.29
C SER A 87 15.01 22.76 -15.36
N ILE A 88 15.46 22.02 -16.37
CA ILE A 88 16.78 22.18 -16.98
C ILE A 88 16.56 22.09 -18.49
#